data_AF-A0A941GYJ2-F1
#
_entry.id   AF-A0A941GYJ2-F1
#
_cell.length_a   1.000
_cell.length_b   1.000
_cell.length_c   1.000
_cell.angle_alpha   90.00
_cell.angle_beta   90.00
_cell.angle_gamma   90.00
#
_symmetry.space_group_name_H-M   'P 1'
#
loop_
_entity.id
_entity.type
_entity.pdbx_description
1 polymer ?
#
loop_
_entity_poly.entity_id
_entity_poly.type
_entity_poly.pdbx_seq_one_letter_code
_entity_poly.pdbx_strand_id
1 'polypeptide(L)'
;MKGEEGLNLADLAVFTCGGKHLSSLEKNIFHSSWEGQSYSEMATNYHLNPQYIRNKGSELWNKLSVALGEKVNKNNFKEALKRYAPKLYRDLKEAPDVSVFYGRTYELATLESWILQDKCRLITLLGMPGIGKTALATQITAQVQRQFEYVIWRTLELNPPSLTELLADLIEFFSLRRGLTTFKPVISQLMDFFYSHRCLVVLDGVEKLQGPDRQYLANYENYGCLFKRVGEVNHQSCLLLTSREKPPQIQLLECTNHPVRSFRILGLDPDSAQKILTDQGFPTEWKWDSIIELYGGNPLFLQLARHKLQKHCLSSNQILTKTNYLIFEQIGVIIDDIFSRLSDWENQVMVKLAQAKQPLSIEQIFSTLELPNYLIPIELLESLYERSLLEKQELVTETLFSIQPLIVDYVKLFKLINP
;
A
#
# COMPACT_ATOMS: atom_id res chain seq x y z
N MET A 1 -11.68 -12.08 -25.08
CA MET A 1 -10.56 -13.03 -25.18
C MET A 1 -10.57 -13.70 -26.54
N LYS A 2 -9.54 -13.43 -27.34
CA LYS A 2 -9.30 -14.08 -28.65
C LYS A 2 -8.69 -15.47 -28.47
N GLY A 3 -8.65 -16.28 -29.54
CA GLY A 3 -8.12 -17.65 -29.50
C GLY A 3 -6.66 -17.74 -29.05
N GLU A 4 -5.81 -16.86 -29.59
CA GLU A 4 -4.40 -16.77 -29.24
C GLU A 4 -4.18 -16.32 -27.79
N GLU A 5 -4.96 -15.34 -27.32
CA GLU A 5 -4.95 -14.91 -25.91
C GLU A 5 -5.37 -16.05 -24.97
N GLY A 6 -6.37 -16.84 -25.37
CA GLY A 6 -6.82 -18.01 -24.63
C GLY A 6 -5.78 -19.12 -24.58
N LEU A 7 -5.07 -19.34 -25.68
CA LEU A 7 -3.99 -20.32 -25.76
C LEU A 7 -2.81 -19.93 -24.86
N ASN A 8 -2.41 -18.66 -24.89
CA ASN A 8 -1.33 -18.16 -24.04
C ASN A 8 -1.71 -18.25 -22.56
N LEU A 9 -2.97 -17.98 -22.19
CA LEU A 9 -3.46 -18.17 -20.83
C LEU A 9 -3.40 -19.65 -20.41
N ALA A 10 -3.84 -20.55 -21.29
CA ALA A 10 -3.86 -21.99 -21.03
C ALA A 10 -2.44 -22.54 -20.86
N ASP A 11 -1.52 -22.14 -21.73
CA ASP A 11 -0.11 -22.54 -21.67
C ASP A 11 0.56 -22.07 -20.38
N LEU A 12 0.32 -20.82 -20.02
CA LEU A 12 0.85 -20.21 -18.80
C LEU A 12 0.28 -20.87 -17.54
N ALA A 13 -1.03 -21.10 -17.46
CA ALA A 13 -1.65 -21.76 -16.31
C ALA A 13 -1.04 -23.15 -16.05
N VAL A 14 -0.82 -23.92 -17.13
CA VAL A 14 -0.19 -25.25 -17.06
C VAL A 14 1.27 -25.15 -16.64
N PHE A 15 2.01 -24.17 -17.16
CA PHE A 15 3.39 -23.91 -16.75
C PHE A 15 3.49 -23.52 -15.27
N THR A 16 2.65 -22.61 -14.78
CA THR A 16 2.64 -22.18 -13.36
C THR A 16 2.30 -23.33 -12.42
N CYS A 17 1.42 -24.25 -12.84
CA CYS A 17 1.01 -25.39 -12.00
C CYS A 17 2.00 -26.57 -12.05
N GLY A 18 2.65 -26.82 -13.19
CA GLY A 18 3.39 -28.06 -13.44
C GLY A 18 4.80 -27.90 -14.02
N GLY A 19 5.28 -26.66 -14.19
CA GLY A 19 6.62 -26.33 -14.69
C GLY A 19 6.88 -26.68 -16.15
N LYS A 20 5.85 -27.10 -16.92
CA LYS A 20 5.98 -27.50 -18.32
C LYS A 20 4.91 -26.82 -19.18
N HIS A 21 5.34 -26.28 -20.32
CA HIS A 21 4.43 -25.75 -21.34
C HIS A 21 3.66 -26.88 -22.05
N LEU A 22 2.54 -26.51 -22.68
CA LEU A 22 1.80 -27.35 -23.61
C LEU A 22 2.69 -27.72 -24.80
N SER A 23 2.62 -28.99 -25.21
CA SER A 23 3.28 -29.47 -26.42
C SER A 23 2.65 -28.85 -27.67
N SER A 24 3.38 -28.85 -28.80
CA SER A 24 2.86 -28.30 -30.07
C SER A 24 1.54 -28.94 -30.49
N LEU A 25 1.37 -30.24 -30.27
CA LEU A 25 0.12 -30.94 -30.56
C LEU A 25 -1.03 -30.49 -29.64
N GLU A 26 -0.76 -30.27 -28.35
CA GLU A 26 -1.76 -29.74 -27.41
C GLU A 26 -2.17 -28.31 -27.77
N LYS A 27 -1.21 -27.46 -28.17
CA LYS A 27 -1.48 -26.10 -28.67
C LYS A 27 -2.37 -26.13 -29.92
N ASN A 28 -2.11 -27.05 -30.85
CA ASN A 28 -2.91 -27.25 -32.06
C ASN A 28 -4.33 -27.75 -31.76
N ILE A 29 -4.48 -28.74 -30.86
CA ILE A 29 -5.79 -29.25 -30.41
C ILE A 29 -6.59 -28.14 -29.73
N PHE A 30 -5.94 -27.33 -28.89
CA PHE A 30 -6.56 -26.19 -28.24
C PHE A 30 -7.07 -25.18 -29.26
N HIS A 31 -6.22 -24.76 -30.20
CA HIS A 31 -6.57 -23.78 -31.23
C HIS A 31 -7.74 -24.26 -32.09
N SER A 32 -7.67 -25.50 -32.59
CA SER A 32 -8.75 -26.11 -33.37
C SER A 32 -10.05 -26.24 -32.59
N SER A 33 -9.96 -26.53 -31.29
CA SER A 33 -11.14 -26.57 -30.41
C SER A 33 -11.72 -25.18 -30.18
N TRP A 34 -10.89 -24.13 -30.18
CA TRP A 34 -11.32 -22.75 -30.09
C TRP A 34 -12.12 -22.32 -31.32
N GLU A 35 -11.73 -22.78 -32.50
CA GLU A 35 -12.42 -22.55 -33.78
C GLU A 35 -13.69 -23.40 -33.95
N GLY A 36 -13.93 -24.37 -33.05
CA GLY A 36 -15.11 -25.23 -33.07
C GLY A 36 -14.94 -26.55 -33.83
N GLN A 37 -13.73 -26.84 -34.33
CA GLN A 37 -13.47 -28.06 -35.11
C GLN A 37 -13.69 -29.33 -34.27
N SER A 38 -14.24 -30.39 -34.86
CA SER A 38 -14.38 -31.70 -34.22
C SER A 38 -13.04 -32.46 -34.14
N TYR A 39 -12.93 -33.48 -33.27
CA TYR A 39 -11.70 -34.29 -33.22
C TYR A 39 -11.46 -35.06 -34.53
N SER A 40 -12.52 -35.40 -35.25
CA SER A 40 -12.43 -36.05 -36.56
C SER A 40 -11.85 -35.10 -37.60
N GLU A 41 -12.30 -33.85 -37.63
CA GLU A 41 -11.76 -32.80 -38.52
C GLU A 41 -10.29 -32.52 -38.22
N MET A 42 -9.91 -32.41 -36.93
CA MET A 42 -8.52 -32.25 -36.52
C MET A 42 -7.64 -33.42 -36.98
N ALA A 43 -8.14 -34.65 -36.85
CA ALA A 43 -7.42 -35.84 -37.27
C ALA A 43 -7.13 -35.84 -38.77
N THR A 44 -8.10 -35.42 -39.59
CA THR A 44 -7.91 -35.22 -41.03
C THR A 44 -6.90 -34.11 -41.31
N ASN A 45 -7.02 -32.95 -40.65
CA ASN A 45 -6.17 -31.79 -40.88
C ASN A 45 -4.70 -32.01 -40.50
N TYR A 46 -4.45 -32.81 -39.45
CA TYR A 46 -3.10 -33.10 -38.97
C TYR A 46 -2.57 -34.45 -39.48
N HIS A 47 -3.32 -35.17 -40.32
CA HIS A 47 -2.99 -36.52 -40.80
C HIS A 47 -2.69 -37.52 -39.67
N LEU A 48 -3.46 -37.45 -38.59
CA LEU A 48 -3.32 -38.27 -37.38
C LEU A 48 -4.52 -39.20 -37.17
N ASN A 49 -4.34 -40.23 -36.36
CA ASN A 49 -5.44 -41.13 -36.00
C ASN A 49 -6.49 -40.39 -35.12
N PRO A 50 -7.80 -40.47 -35.43
CA PRO A 50 -8.86 -39.82 -34.64
C PRO A 50 -8.87 -40.19 -33.16
N GLN A 51 -8.58 -41.45 -32.83
CA GLN A 51 -8.49 -41.93 -31.45
C GLN A 51 -7.29 -41.31 -30.72
N TYR A 52 -6.16 -41.13 -31.43
CA TYR A 52 -4.97 -40.51 -30.86
C TYR A 52 -5.21 -39.03 -30.51
N ILE A 53 -5.83 -38.27 -31.42
CA ILE A 53 -6.24 -36.87 -31.16
C ILE A 53 -7.22 -36.80 -29.98
N ARG A 54 -8.18 -37.71 -29.90
CA ARG A 54 -9.15 -37.73 -28.79
C ARG A 54 -8.49 -38.01 -27.44
N ASN A 55 -7.54 -38.94 -27.39
CA ASN A 55 -6.77 -39.25 -26.19
C ASN A 55 -5.94 -38.03 -25.75
N LYS A 56 -5.20 -37.41 -26.69
CA LYS A 56 -4.41 -36.20 -26.41
C LYS A 56 -5.27 -35.00 -26.01
N GLY A 57 -6.44 -34.84 -26.61
CA GLY A 57 -7.43 -33.84 -26.18
C GLY A 57 -7.91 -34.07 -24.76
N SER A 58 -8.19 -35.32 -24.38
CA SER A 58 -8.55 -35.65 -22.99
C SER A 58 -7.43 -35.34 -21.99
N GLU A 59 -6.17 -35.65 -22.34
CA GLU A 59 -5.01 -35.29 -21.53
C GLU A 59 -4.89 -33.77 -21.35
N LEU A 60 -5.06 -33.00 -22.43
CA LEU A 60 -5.06 -31.53 -22.40
C LEU A 60 -6.12 -30.98 -21.44
N TRP A 61 -7.37 -31.46 -21.53
CA TRP A 61 -8.44 -30.97 -20.66
C TRP A 61 -8.23 -31.36 -19.19
N ASN A 62 -7.62 -32.52 -18.92
CA ASN A 62 -7.23 -32.90 -17.57
C ASN A 62 -6.11 -31.99 -17.02
N LYS A 63 -5.08 -31.69 -17.82
CA LYS A 63 -4.03 -30.73 -17.44
C LYS A 63 -4.61 -29.37 -17.10
N LEU A 64 -5.52 -28.87 -17.95
CA LEU A 64 -6.21 -27.60 -17.69
C LEU A 64 -7.12 -27.68 -16.47
N SER A 65 -7.76 -28.81 -16.20
CA SER A 65 -8.59 -28.95 -15.01
C SER A 65 -7.77 -28.79 -13.72
N VAL A 66 -6.58 -29.40 -13.69
CA VAL A 66 -5.64 -29.28 -12.56
C VAL A 66 -5.13 -27.84 -12.45
N ALA A 67 -4.64 -27.27 -13.56
CA ALA A 67 -4.06 -25.93 -13.57
C ALA A 67 -5.05 -24.82 -13.21
N LEU A 68 -6.31 -24.94 -13.65
CA LEU A 68 -7.36 -23.95 -13.41
C LEU A 68 -8.10 -24.18 -12.07
N GLY A 69 -7.94 -25.36 -11.46
CA GLY A 69 -8.61 -25.73 -10.22
C GLY A 69 -10.13 -25.97 -10.37
N GLU A 70 -10.61 -26.22 -11.60
CA GLU A 70 -12.00 -26.55 -11.88
C GLU A 70 -12.11 -27.57 -13.03
N LYS A 71 -13.26 -28.23 -13.18
CA LYS A 71 -13.42 -29.24 -14.24
C LYS A 71 -13.49 -28.59 -15.63
N VAL A 72 -12.50 -28.88 -16.47
CA VAL A 72 -12.38 -28.36 -17.85
C VAL A 72 -12.64 -29.47 -18.87
N ASN A 73 -13.33 -29.13 -19.95
CA ASN A 73 -13.56 -29.94 -21.14
C ASN A 73 -13.72 -29.04 -22.37
N LYS A 74 -13.78 -29.66 -23.56
CA LYS A 74 -13.89 -28.96 -24.85
C LYS A 74 -15.07 -27.96 -24.94
N ASN A 75 -16.13 -28.13 -24.17
CA ASN A 75 -17.31 -27.27 -24.24
C ASN A 75 -17.22 -26.08 -23.28
N ASN A 76 -16.46 -26.19 -22.18
CA ASN A 76 -16.43 -25.16 -21.13
C ASN A 76 -15.06 -24.47 -20.98
N PHE A 77 -14.00 -24.93 -21.65
CA PHE A 77 -12.65 -24.40 -21.47
C PHE A 77 -12.53 -22.88 -21.73
N LYS A 78 -13.29 -22.34 -22.70
CA LYS A 78 -13.33 -20.89 -22.95
C LYS A 78 -13.81 -20.12 -21.73
N GLU A 79 -14.88 -20.60 -21.09
CA GLU A 79 -15.45 -19.98 -19.90
C GLU A 79 -14.58 -20.22 -18.66
N ALA A 80 -13.97 -21.39 -18.54
CA ALA A 80 -13.02 -21.68 -17.46
C ALA A 80 -11.80 -20.76 -17.52
N LEU A 81 -11.24 -20.56 -18.72
CA LEU A 81 -10.15 -19.62 -18.95
C LEU A 81 -10.57 -18.17 -18.67
N LYS A 82 -11.80 -17.76 -19.02
CA LYS A 82 -12.31 -16.43 -18.66
C LYS A 82 -12.40 -16.24 -17.14
N ARG A 83 -12.77 -17.28 -16.39
CA ARG A 83 -12.80 -17.25 -14.92
C ARG A 83 -11.40 -17.29 -14.29
N TYR A 84 -10.46 -17.97 -14.94
CA TYR A 84 -9.09 -18.09 -14.46
C TYR A 84 -8.25 -16.85 -14.74
N ALA A 85 -8.42 -16.21 -15.90
CA ALA A 85 -7.60 -15.07 -16.34
C ALA A 85 -7.44 -13.99 -15.27
N PRO A 86 -8.50 -13.53 -14.59
CA PRO A 86 -8.36 -12.53 -13.55
C PRO A 86 -7.44 -12.97 -12.40
N LYS A 87 -7.37 -14.27 -12.07
CA LYS A 87 -6.51 -14.76 -10.97
C LYS A 87 -5.03 -14.71 -11.31
N LEU A 88 -4.68 -14.87 -12.59
CA LEU A 88 -3.30 -14.94 -13.04
C LEU A 88 -2.61 -13.57 -13.08
N TYR A 89 -3.39 -12.51 -13.23
CA TYR A 89 -2.90 -11.14 -13.31
C TYR A 89 -2.96 -10.39 -11.98
N ARG A 90 -3.11 -11.12 -10.88
CA ARG A 90 -3.09 -10.55 -9.54
C ARG A 90 -2.02 -11.23 -8.72
N ASP A 91 -1.00 -10.48 -8.35
CA ASP A 91 0.00 -10.92 -7.38
C ASP A 91 -0.14 -10.11 -6.10
N LEU A 92 -1.03 -10.58 -5.25
CA LEU A 92 -1.38 -9.96 -3.96
C LEU A 92 -0.87 -10.78 -2.78
N LYS A 93 0.10 -11.67 -2.98
CA LYS A 93 0.60 -12.60 -1.95
C LYS A 93 1.21 -11.89 -0.74
N GLU A 94 1.76 -10.70 -0.96
CA GLU A 94 2.36 -9.86 0.08
C GLU A 94 1.36 -8.87 0.69
N ALA A 95 0.15 -8.75 0.13
CA ALA A 95 -0.88 -7.89 0.71
C ALA A 95 -1.41 -8.53 2.01
N PRO A 96 -1.52 -7.78 3.12
CA PRO A 96 -2.02 -8.34 4.37
C PRO A 96 -3.51 -8.70 4.27
N ASP A 97 -3.94 -9.67 5.08
CA ASP A 97 -5.37 -9.92 5.27
C ASP A 97 -5.98 -8.80 6.12
N VAL A 98 -6.96 -8.10 5.55
CA VAL A 98 -7.71 -7.03 6.21
C VAL A 98 -9.18 -7.43 6.26
N SER A 99 -9.43 -8.58 6.89
CA SER A 99 -10.76 -9.13 7.11
C SER A 99 -11.60 -8.28 8.07
N VAL A 100 -10.95 -7.56 8.99
CA VAL A 100 -11.58 -6.60 9.90
C VAL A 100 -11.12 -5.19 9.53
N PHE A 101 -12.07 -4.32 9.19
CA PHE A 101 -11.81 -2.94 8.76
C PHE A 101 -12.88 -2.01 9.32
N TYR A 102 -12.48 -0.83 9.78
CA TYR A 102 -13.36 0.12 10.47
C TYR A 102 -13.38 1.46 9.75
N GLY A 103 -14.58 1.95 9.42
CA GLY A 103 -14.80 3.30 8.90
C GLY A 103 -14.13 3.55 7.55
N ARG A 104 -13.53 4.74 7.40
CA ARG A 104 -12.76 5.20 6.24
C ARG A 104 -13.54 5.31 4.92
N THR A 105 -14.85 5.50 5.00
CA THR A 105 -15.71 5.59 3.80
C THR A 105 -15.37 6.81 2.94
N TYR A 106 -15.03 7.94 3.56
CA TYR A 106 -14.61 9.14 2.85
C TYR A 106 -13.28 8.93 2.13
N GLU A 107 -12.30 8.36 2.83
CA GLU A 107 -10.97 8.07 2.28
C GLU A 107 -11.05 7.09 1.12
N LEU A 108 -11.81 6.00 1.26
CA LEU A 108 -12.02 5.02 0.17
C LEU A 108 -12.70 5.65 -1.04
N ALA A 109 -13.78 6.42 -0.84
CA ALA A 109 -14.47 7.10 -1.93
C ALA A 109 -13.56 8.12 -2.65
N THR A 110 -12.77 8.88 -1.89
CA THR A 110 -11.81 9.84 -2.45
C THR A 110 -10.76 9.13 -3.29
N LEU A 111 -10.14 8.07 -2.76
CA LEU A 111 -9.12 7.31 -3.48
C LEU A 111 -9.69 6.60 -4.71
N GLU A 112 -10.90 6.06 -4.65
CA GLU A 112 -11.56 5.46 -5.80
C GLU A 112 -11.76 6.49 -6.92
N SER A 113 -12.23 7.70 -6.58
CA SER A 113 -12.36 8.80 -7.54
C SER A 113 -11.01 9.16 -8.15
N TRP A 114 -9.96 9.30 -7.33
CA TRP A 114 -8.63 9.64 -7.81
C TRP A 114 -8.07 8.58 -8.77
N ILE A 115 -8.25 7.29 -8.45
CA ILE A 115 -7.73 6.17 -9.25
C ILE A 115 -8.53 5.99 -10.55
N LEU A 116 -9.86 6.02 -10.48
CA LEU A 116 -10.73 5.64 -11.60
C LEU A 116 -11.15 6.82 -12.47
N GLN A 117 -11.54 7.94 -11.86
CA GLN A 117 -12.11 9.09 -12.55
C GLN A 117 -11.01 10.08 -12.95
N ASP A 118 -10.21 10.52 -11.98
CA ASP A 118 -9.14 11.51 -12.21
C ASP A 118 -7.91 10.88 -12.88
N LYS A 119 -7.85 9.53 -12.90
CA LYS A 119 -6.76 8.74 -13.48
C LYS A 119 -5.40 9.16 -12.93
N CYS A 120 -5.32 9.37 -11.62
CA CYS A 120 -4.05 9.60 -10.94
C CYS A 120 -3.09 8.44 -11.23
N ARG A 121 -1.89 8.81 -11.65
CA ARG A 121 -0.79 7.91 -12.01
C ARG A 121 0.02 7.50 -10.79
N LEU A 122 0.08 8.39 -9.81
CA LEU A 122 0.87 8.22 -8.61
C LEU A 122 0.10 8.79 -7.42
N ILE A 123 -0.20 7.93 -6.46
CA ILE A 123 -0.89 8.31 -5.23
C ILE A 123 -0.02 7.89 -4.05
N THR A 124 0.21 8.80 -3.09
CA THR A 124 0.95 8.48 -1.86
C THR A 124 0.03 8.59 -0.64
N LEU A 125 -0.18 7.49 0.06
CA LEU A 125 -0.85 7.48 1.36
C LEU A 125 0.17 7.81 2.45
N LEU A 126 -0.05 8.94 3.15
CA LEU A 126 0.81 9.44 4.21
C LEU A 126 0.13 9.32 5.56
N GLY A 127 0.91 9.14 6.63
CA GLY A 127 0.35 9.09 7.98
C GLY A 127 1.24 8.42 9.01
N MET A 128 0.88 8.58 10.27
CA MET A 128 1.60 8.04 11.43
C MET A 128 1.70 6.49 11.36
N PRO A 129 2.73 5.87 11.98
CA PRO A 129 2.74 4.43 12.23
C PRO A 129 1.43 3.94 12.86
N GLY A 130 0.93 2.80 12.39
CA GLY A 130 -0.30 2.18 12.94
C GLY A 130 -1.63 2.83 12.53
N ILE A 131 -1.62 3.97 11.81
CA ILE A 131 -2.84 4.71 11.47
C ILE A 131 -3.79 3.98 10.49
N GLY A 132 -3.28 2.94 9.81
CA GLY A 132 -4.03 2.13 8.85
C GLY A 132 -3.71 2.38 7.38
N LYS A 133 -2.55 2.94 7.01
CA LYS A 133 -2.13 3.16 5.61
C LYS A 133 -2.21 1.89 4.76
N THR A 134 -1.54 0.83 5.21
CA THR A 134 -1.51 -0.48 4.56
C THR A 134 -2.89 -1.12 4.49
N ALA A 135 -3.68 -0.99 5.55
CA ALA A 135 -5.06 -1.48 5.59
C ALA A 135 -5.95 -0.76 4.56
N LEU A 136 -5.86 0.57 4.47
CA LEU A 136 -6.59 1.37 3.49
C LEU A 136 -6.13 1.05 2.06
N ALA A 137 -4.82 0.93 1.81
CA ALA A 137 -4.28 0.52 0.52
C ALA A 137 -4.78 -0.87 0.09
N THR A 138 -4.92 -1.80 1.03
CA THR A 138 -5.47 -3.14 0.77
C THR A 138 -6.95 -3.06 0.37
N GLN A 139 -7.75 -2.31 1.13
CA GLN A 139 -9.18 -2.15 0.86
C GLN A 139 -9.44 -1.46 -0.47
N ILE A 140 -8.76 -0.35 -0.76
CA ILE A 140 -8.94 0.34 -2.05
C ILE A 140 -8.50 -0.54 -3.22
N THR A 141 -7.40 -1.27 -3.07
CA THR A 141 -6.95 -2.25 -4.08
C THR A 141 -8.03 -3.30 -4.32
N ALA A 142 -8.62 -3.85 -3.25
CA ALA A 142 -9.69 -4.83 -3.35
C ALA A 142 -10.95 -4.28 -4.05
N GLN A 143 -11.26 -3.00 -3.85
CA GLN A 143 -12.40 -2.30 -4.47
C GLN A 143 -12.17 -2.06 -5.97
N VAL A 144 -10.98 -1.60 -6.37
CA VAL A 144 -10.71 -1.15 -7.75
C VAL A 144 -10.04 -2.21 -8.64
N GLN A 145 -9.50 -3.30 -8.09
CA GLN A 145 -8.71 -4.34 -8.81
C GLN A 145 -9.40 -4.96 -10.04
N ARG A 146 -10.72 -4.87 -10.18
CA ARG A 146 -11.45 -5.36 -11.37
C ARG A 146 -11.32 -4.42 -12.57
N GLN A 147 -10.96 -3.17 -12.33
CA GLN A 147 -10.76 -2.15 -13.36
C GLN A 147 -9.32 -2.12 -13.90
N PHE A 148 -8.46 -3.02 -13.41
CA PHE A 148 -7.07 -3.15 -13.83
C PHE A 148 -6.84 -4.53 -14.42
N GLU A 149 -6.03 -4.58 -15.49
CA GLU A 149 -5.61 -5.83 -16.10
C GLU A 149 -4.62 -6.54 -15.18
N TYR A 150 -3.63 -5.82 -14.66
CA TYR A 150 -2.65 -6.33 -13.71
C TYR A 150 -2.76 -5.62 -12.37
N VAL A 151 -2.67 -6.38 -11.29
CA VAL A 151 -2.60 -5.84 -9.93
C VAL A 151 -1.47 -6.52 -9.18
N ILE A 152 -0.50 -5.73 -8.71
CA ILE A 152 0.69 -6.25 -8.02
C ILE A 152 0.84 -5.51 -6.70
N TRP A 153 1.15 -6.25 -5.65
CA TRP A 153 1.52 -5.71 -4.35
C TRP A 153 2.93 -6.13 -3.99
N ARG A 154 3.76 -5.18 -3.57
CA ARG A 154 5.07 -5.42 -2.98
C ARG A 154 5.26 -4.65 -1.69
N THR A 155 5.80 -5.31 -0.68
CA THR A 155 6.20 -4.67 0.57
C THR A 155 7.68 -4.32 0.56
N LEU A 156 8.03 -3.19 1.17
CA LEU A 156 9.37 -2.68 1.37
C LEU A 156 9.76 -2.68 2.86
N GLU A 157 8.89 -3.20 3.74
CA GLU A 157 9.04 -3.14 5.20
C GLU A 157 10.28 -3.89 5.73
N LEU A 158 10.65 -5.01 5.10
CA LEU A 158 11.72 -5.91 5.54
C LEU A 158 12.73 -6.14 4.40
N ASN A 159 13.92 -5.54 4.51
CA ASN A 159 14.99 -5.62 3.51
C ASN A 159 14.50 -5.23 2.10
N PRO A 160 14.21 -3.95 1.85
CA PRO A 160 13.70 -3.51 0.57
C PRO A 160 14.64 -3.93 -0.59
N PRO A 161 14.11 -4.46 -1.69
CA PRO A 161 14.93 -4.85 -2.83
C PRO A 161 15.56 -3.62 -3.50
N SER A 162 16.70 -3.82 -4.16
CA SER A 162 17.19 -2.80 -5.11
C SER A 162 16.14 -2.54 -6.18
N LEU A 163 16.13 -1.34 -6.77
CA LEU A 163 15.17 -1.02 -7.83
C LEU A 163 15.26 -2.00 -9.00
N THR A 164 16.47 -2.45 -9.34
CA THR A 164 16.67 -3.40 -10.44
C THR A 164 15.98 -4.75 -10.15
N GLU A 165 16.08 -5.26 -8.93
CA GLU A 165 15.41 -6.50 -8.51
C GLU A 165 13.89 -6.33 -8.51
N LEU A 166 13.38 -5.24 -7.92
CA LEU A 166 11.94 -4.94 -7.93
C LEU A 166 11.42 -4.86 -9.37
N LEU A 167 12.08 -4.09 -10.23
CA LEU A 167 11.62 -3.93 -11.61
C LEU A 167 11.73 -5.24 -12.41
N ALA A 168 12.76 -6.06 -12.17
CA ALA A 168 12.88 -7.37 -12.81
C ALA A 168 11.71 -8.27 -12.42
N ASP A 169 11.36 -8.33 -11.13
CA ASP A 169 10.20 -9.08 -10.63
C ASP A 169 8.87 -8.56 -11.21
N LEU A 170 8.65 -7.24 -11.21
CA LEU A 170 7.45 -6.65 -11.81
C LEU A 170 7.35 -6.97 -13.31
N ILE A 171 8.45 -6.81 -14.04
CA ILE A 171 8.51 -7.07 -15.48
C ILE A 171 8.32 -8.56 -15.76
N GLU A 172 8.91 -9.46 -14.98
CA GLU A 172 8.71 -10.89 -15.10
C GLU A 172 7.23 -11.24 -14.97
N PHE A 173 6.55 -10.68 -13.96
CA PHE A 173 5.12 -10.86 -13.77
C PHE A 173 4.28 -10.31 -14.93
N PHE A 174 4.56 -9.10 -15.41
CA PHE A 174 3.87 -8.55 -16.59
C PHE A 174 4.16 -9.35 -17.86
N SER A 175 5.36 -9.90 -17.97
CA SER A 175 5.87 -10.65 -19.11
C SER A 175 5.49 -12.13 -19.10
N LEU A 176 4.71 -12.61 -18.13
CA LEU A 176 4.19 -13.98 -18.12
C LEU A 176 3.50 -14.38 -19.44
N ARG A 177 3.13 -13.41 -20.30
CA ARG A 177 2.62 -13.63 -21.66
C ARG A 177 3.55 -13.28 -22.83
N ARG A 178 4.76 -12.76 -22.64
CA ARG A 178 5.70 -12.41 -23.73
C ARG A 178 7.14 -12.64 -23.31
N GLY A 179 7.88 -13.43 -24.09
CA GLY A 179 9.32 -13.60 -23.91
C GLY A 179 10.03 -12.25 -23.83
N LEU A 180 10.92 -12.09 -22.85
CA LEU A 180 11.71 -10.89 -22.62
C LEU A 180 12.70 -10.69 -23.78
N THR A 181 12.48 -9.69 -24.64
CA THR A 181 13.47 -9.34 -25.66
C THR A 181 13.55 -7.84 -25.89
N THR A 182 14.11 -7.07 -24.95
CA THR A 182 14.62 -5.73 -25.27
C THR A 182 15.82 -5.34 -24.40
N PHE A 183 16.89 -4.81 -25.03
CA PHE A 183 18.03 -4.15 -24.38
C PHE A 183 17.68 -2.71 -23.92
N LYS A 184 16.49 -2.47 -23.37
CA LYS A 184 16.07 -1.14 -22.89
C LYS A 184 16.40 -0.96 -21.41
N PRO A 185 16.66 0.27 -20.93
CA PRO A 185 16.72 0.56 -19.50
C PRO A 185 15.43 0.10 -18.79
N VAL A 186 15.58 -0.48 -17.60
CA VAL A 186 14.50 -1.25 -16.94
C VAL A 186 13.26 -0.40 -16.63
N ILE A 187 13.43 0.86 -16.20
CA ILE A 187 12.29 1.79 -16.00
C ILE A 187 11.52 2.01 -17.30
N SER A 188 12.20 2.11 -18.45
CA SER A 188 11.51 2.31 -19.74
C SER A 188 10.67 1.09 -20.12
N GLN A 189 11.13 -0.11 -19.79
CA GLN A 189 10.35 -1.33 -20.01
C GLN A 189 9.08 -1.34 -19.15
N LEU A 190 9.18 -0.96 -17.87
CA LEU A 190 8.00 -0.82 -17.01
C LEU A 190 7.01 0.20 -17.59
N MET A 191 7.50 1.34 -18.09
CA MET A 191 6.64 2.36 -18.69
C MET A 191 5.94 1.88 -19.96
N ASP A 192 6.59 1.05 -20.79
CA ASP A 192 5.96 0.42 -21.96
C ASP A 192 4.76 -0.45 -21.53
N PHE A 193 4.88 -1.18 -20.41
CA PHE A 193 3.76 -1.91 -19.81
C PHE A 193 2.69 -0.98 -19.26
N PHE A 194 3.07 0.05 -18.49
CA PHE A 194 2.10 0.99 -17.92
C PHE A 194 1.29 1.75 -18.98
N TYR A 195 1.90 1.97 -20.15
CA TYR A 195 1.25 2.55 -21.32
C TYR A 195 0.33 1.55 -22.01
N SER A 196 0.82 0.33 -22.28
CA SER A 196 0.09 -0.67 -23.07
C SER A 196 -1.02 -1.38 -22.31
N HIS A 197 -0.87 -1.49 -20.99
CA HIS A 197 -1.76 -2.21 -20.09
C HIS A 197 -2.16 -1.31 -18.92
N ARG A 198 -3.34 -1.56 -18.37
CA ARG A 198 -3.82 -0.85 -17.17
C ARG A 198 -3.39 -1.64 -15.93
N CYS A 199 -2.29 -1.21 -15.31
CA CYS A 199 -1.68 -1.85 -14.15
C CYS A 199 -1.95 -1.03 -12.88
N LEU A 200 -2.22 -1.71 -11.77
CA LEU A 200 -2.19 -1.15 -10.42
C LEU A 200 -1.01 -1.79 -9.69
N VAL A 201 -0.04 -0.98 -9.27
CA VAL A 201 1.09 -1.44 -8.48
C VAL A 201 1.03 -0.76 -7.12
N VAL A 202 1.09 -1.54 -6.05
CA VAL A 202 1.17 -1.03 -4.67
C VAL A 202 2.56 -1.30 -4.13
N LEU A 203 3.25 -0.24 -3.66
CA LEU A 203 4.49 -0.33 -2.91
C LEU A 203 4.23 0.12 -1.48
N ASP A 204 4.29 -0.83 -0.55
CA ASP A 204 3.96 -0.61 0.86
C ASP A 204 5.23 -0.41 1.70
N GLY A 205 5.34 0.73 2.40
CA GLY A 205 6.47 1.02 3.30
C GLY A 205 7.64 1.78 2.65
N VAL A 206 7.35 2.74 1.76
CA VAL A 206 8.38 3.49 1.01
C VAL A 206 9.36 4.25 1.91
N GLU A 207 8.97 4.60 3.14
CA GLU A 207 9.87 5.26 4.10
C GLU A 207 11.13 4.44 4.43
N LYS A 208 11.10 3.11 4.22
CA LYS A 208 12.25 2.23 4.45
C LYS A 208 13.39 2.49 3.48
N LEU A 209 13.11 3.15 2.35
CA LEU A 209 14.10 3.58 1.39
C LEU A 209 14.83 4.85 1.83
N GLN A 210 14.37 5.52 2.89
CA GLN A 210 14.84 6.84 3.31
C GLN A 210 15.41 6.83 4.74
N GLY A 211 16.48 7.60 4.92
CA GLY A 211 17.05 7.91 6.22
C GLY A 211 16.22 8.94 7.01
N PRO A 212 16.61 9.24 8.26
CA PRO A 212 15.99 10.26 9.12
C PRO A 212 15.81 11.63 8.45
N ASP A 213 16.78 12.02 7.62
CA ASP A 213 16.84 13.29 6.89
C ASP A 213 15.96 13.30 5.62
N ARG A 214 15.15 12.25 5.40
CA ARG A 214 14.30 12.03 4.22
C ARG A 214 15.07 11.85 2.92
N GLN A 215 16.40 11.74 2.99
CA GLN A 215 17.19 11.37 1.83
C GLN A 215 17.12 9.87 1.62
N TYR A 216 17.23 9.44 0.38
CA TYR A 216 17.32 8.02 0.08
C TYR A 216 18.60 7.46 0.71
N LEU A 217 18.47 6.27 1.29
CA LEU A 217 19.62 5.49 1.70
C LEU A 217 20.43 5.08 0.46
N ALA A 218 21.73 4.83 0.66
CA ALA A 218 22.63 4.43 -0.41
C ALA A 218 22.06 3.24 -1.22
N ASN A 219 22.08 3.36 -2.54
CA ASN A 219 21.56 2.41 -3.54
C ASN A 219 20.03 2.44 -3.77
N TYR A 220 19.28 3.30 -3.08
CA TYR A 220 17.83 3.47 -3.29
C TYR A 220 17.44 4.80 -3.96
N GLU A 221 18.41 5.65 -4.31
CA GLU A 221 18.19 6.97 -4.93
C GLU A 221 17.43 6.86 -6.26
N ASN A 222 17.63 5.75 -6.97
CA ASN A 222 16.98 5.46 -8.24
C ASN A 222 15.46 5.23 -8.12
N TYR A 223 14.92 4.89 -6.94
CA TYR A 223 13.47 4.88 -6.71
C TYR A 223 12.86 6.26 -6.94
N GLY A 224 13.59 7.33 -6.58
CA GLY A 224 13.18 8.69 -6.90
C GLY A 224 13.02 8.92 -8.41
N CYS A 225 13.93 8.37 -9.22
CA CYS A 225 13.82 8.42 -10.69
C CYS A 225 12.59 7.66 -11.20
N LEU A 226 12.25 6.50 -10.61
CA LEU A 226 11.02 5.77 -10.93
C LEU A 226 9.78 6.61 -10.61
N PHE A 227 9.66 7.12 -9.38
CA PHE A 227 8.50 7.91 -8.95
C PHE A 227 8.31 9.14 -9.82
N LYS A 228 9.40 9.86 -10.10
CA LYS A 228 9.38 10.99 -11.02
C LYS A 228 8.87 10.60 -12.40
N ARG A 229 9.41 9.52 -12.97
CA ARG A 229 9.06 9.07 -14.32
C ARG A 229 7.60 8.65 -14.44
N VAL A 230 7.07 7.93 -13.44
CA VAL A 230 5.66 7.52 -13.36
C VAL A 230 4.76 8.75 -13.26
N GLY A 231 5.11 9.74 -12.43
CA GLY A 231 4.31 10.96 -12.29
C GLY A 231 4.25 11.82 -13.56
N GLU A 232 5.38 11.96 -14.27
CA GLU A 232 5.50 12.86 -15.43
C GLU A 232 4.90 12.28 -16.73
N VAL A 233 5.04 10.98 -16.97
CA VAL A 233 4.73 10.37 -18.28
C VAL A 233 3.26 10.00 -18.39
N ASN A 234 2.67 10.23 -19.55
CA ASN A 234 1.29 9.81 -19.84
C ASN A 234 1.20 8.27 -19.90
N HIS A 235 0.39 7.68 -19.01
CA HIS A 235 0.02 6.28 -19.03
C HIS A 235 -1.35 6.06 -18.38
N GLN A 236 -1.88 4.84 -18.49
CA GLN A 236 -3.21 4.47 -17.97
C GLN A 236 -3.18 3.70 -16.65
N SER A 237 -1.97 3.38 -16.18
CA SER A 237 -1.69 2.68 -14.91
C SER A 237 -1.65 3.60 -13.70
N CYS A 238 -1.66 3.02 -12.49
CA CYS A 238 -1.58 3.72 -11.22
C CYS A 238 -0.55 3.04 -10.30
N LEU A 239 0.34 3.83 -9.71
CA LEU A 239 1.27 3.44 -8.66
C LEU A 239 0.77 4.02 -7.33
N LEU A 240 0.43 3.16 -6.39
CA LEU A 240 -0.01 3.51 -5.04
C LEU A 240 1.13 3.25 -4.06
N LEU A 241 1.54 4.28 -3.33
CA LEU A 241 2.59 4.22 -2.33
C LEU A 241 1.96 4.33 -0.94
N THR A 242 2.47 3.58 0.03
CA THR A 242 2.27 3.92 1.45
C THR A 242 3.60 4.42 2.01
N SER A 243 3.55 5.50 2.78
CA SER A 243 4.74 6.04 3.43
C SER A 243 4.43 6.80 4.72
N ARG A 244 5.40 6.91 5.62
CA ARG A 244 5.35 7.86 6.75
C ARG A 244 5.82 9.25 6.35
N GLU A 245 6.72 9.31 5.38
CA GLU A 245 7.38 10.52 4.91
C GLU A 245 7.16 10.66 3.40
N LYS A 246 6.85 11.87 2.93
CA LYS A 246 6.61 12.10 1.52
C LYS A 246 7.94 12.00 0.75
N PRO A 247 8.04 11.15 -0.31
CA PRO A 247 9.25 11.13 -1.12
C PRO A 247 9.45 12.48 -1.84
N PRO A 248 10.68 13.02 -1.94
CA PRO A 248 10.94 14.36 -2.48
C PRO A 248 10.37 14.60 -3.88
N GLN A 249 10.39 13.59 -4.75
CA GLN A 249 9.87 13.70 -6.10
C GLN A 249 8.35 13.90 -6.14
N ILE A 250 7.63 13.38 -5.14
CA ILE A 250 6.19 13.62 -5.02
C ILE A 250 5.92 15.07 -4.66
N GLN A 251 6.69 15.64 -3.72
CA GLN A 251 6.54 17.04 -3.30
C GLN A 251 6.70 18.01 -4.48
N LEU A 252 7.58 17.70 -5.45
CA LEU A 252 7.79 18.50 -6.65
C LEU A 252 6.70 18.35 -7.72
N LEU A 253 6.02 17.19 -7.76
CA LEU A 253 5.06 16.84 -8.82
C LEU A 253 3.60 16.97 -8.39
N GLU A 254 3.34 16.94 -7.08
CA GLU A 254 2.02 16.98 -6.50
C GLU A 254 1.32 18.31 -6.82
N CYS A 255 0.12 18.22 -7.38
CA CYS A 255 -0.75 19.36 -7.58
C CYS A 255 -2.20 18.88 -7.69
N THR A 256 -3.15 19.65 -7.14
CA THR A 256 -4.55 19.26 -7.01
C THR A 256 -5.20 18.89 -8.35
N ASN A 257 -4.78 19.52 -9.45
CA ASN A 257 -5.28 19.25 -10.80
C ASN A 257 -4.38 18.31 -11.62
N HIS A 258 -3.39 17.69 -10.99
CA HIS A 258 -2.42 16.81 -11.65
C HIS A 258 -2.61 15.33 -11.27
N PRO A 259 -2.08 14.41 -12.09
CA PRO A 259 -2.19 12.97 -11.84
C PRO A 259 -1.28 12.45 -10.71
N VAL A 260 -0.64 13.34 -9.94
CA VAL A 260 0.19 13.00 -8.77
C VAL A 260 -0.42 13.66 -7.54
N ARG A 261 -0.81 12.86 -6.55
CA ARG A 261 -1.48 13.35 -5.33
C ARG A 261 -1.04 12.57 -4.09
N SER A 262 -1.12 13.18 -2.93
CA SER A 262 -0.93 12.53 -1.64
C SER A 262 -2.20 12.64 -0.80
N PHE A 263 -2.51 11.57 -0.07
CA PHE A 263 -3.61 11.54 0.88
C PHE A 263 -3.04 11.35 2.29
N ARG A 264 -3.18 12.36 3.15
CA ARG A 264 -2.80 12.25 4.56
C ARG A 264 -3.93 11.60 5.35
N ILE A 265 -3.66 10.44 5.92
CA ILE A 265 -4.59 9.70 6.77
C ILE A 265 -4.48 10.22 8.20
N LEU A 266 -5.63 10.63 8.76
CA LEU A 266 -5.76 11.08 10.14
C LEU A 266 -6.32 9.96 11.03
N GLY A 267 -6.54 10.24 12.32
CA GLY A 267 -7.25 9.32 13.23
C GLY A 267 -8.60 8.85 12.70
N LEU A 268 -9.07 7.71 13.20
CA LEU A 268 -10.46 7.30 12.94
C LEU A 268 -11.44 8.31 13.53
N ASP A 269 -12.60 8.42 12.89
CA ASP A 269 -13.75 9.10 13.48
C ASP A 269 -14.18 8.38 14.78
N PRO A 270 -14.82 9.10 15.73
CA PRO A 270 -15.19 8.54 17.02
C PRO A 270 -16.02 7.26 16.91
N ASP A 271 -17.01 7.19 16.01
CA ASP A 271 -17.88 6.03 15.86
C ASP A 271 -17.08 4.79 15.42
N SER A 272 -16.17 4.96 14.46
CA SER A 272 -15.30 3.88 13.99
C SER A 272 -14.29 3.46 15.06
N ALA A 273 -13.74 4.40 15.83
CA ALA A 273 -12.82 4.09 16.93
C ALA A 273 -13.55 3.37 18.09
N GLN A 274 -14.79 3.74 18.41
CA GLN A 274 -15.61 3.05 19.40
C GLN A 274 -15.92 1.60 19.00
N LYS A 275 -16.08 1.32 17.70
CA LYS A 275 -16.20 -0.07 17.21
C LYS A 275 -14.95 -0.89 17.50
N ILE A 276 -13.75 -0.32 17.32
CA ILE A 276 -12.51 -0.99 17.72
C ILE A 276 -12.54 -1.30 19.21
N LEU A 277 -12.89 -0.33 20.06
CA LEU A 277 -12.98 -0.57 21.51
C LEU A 277 -14.00 -1.65 21.88
N THR A 278 -15.13 -1.69 21.17
CA THR A 278 -16.18 -2.70 21.35
C THR A 278 -15.68 -4.10 20.99
N ASP A 279 -15.08 -4.26 19.81
CA ASP A 279 -14.56 -5.56 19.33
C ASP A 279 -13.34 -6.01 20.15
N GLN A 280 -12.55 -5.03 20.60
CA GLN A 280 -11.51 -5.17 21.61
C GLN A 280 -12.09 -5.20 23.02
N GLY A 281 -13.37 -5.53 23.22
CA GLY A 281 -14.05 -5.81 24.50
C GLY A 281 -13.67 -4.90 25.68
N PHE A 282 -13.54 -3.59 25.44
CA PHE A 282 -13.34 -2.61 26.50
C PHE A 282 -14.63 -2.49 27.33
N PRO A 283 -14.52 -2.27 28.66
CA PRO A 283 -15.71 -2.05 29.48
C PRO A 283 -16.47 -0.79 29.04
N THR A 284 -17.78 -0.87 28.90
CA THR A 284 -18.66 0.25 28.51
C THR A 284 -18.69 1.37 29.56
N GLU A 285 -18.29 1.07 30.80
CA GLU A 285 -18.19 2.06 31.89
C GLU A 285 -16.96 2.97 31.76
N TRP A 286 -16.05 2.66 30.84
CA TRP A 286 -14.88 3.50 30.61
C TRP A 286 -15.24 4.70 29.74
N LYS A 287 -14.54 5.81 29.97
CA LYS A 287 -14.65 7.02 29.16
C LYS A 287 -13.96 6.81 27.81
N TRP A 288 -14.64 6.18 26.86
CA TRP A 288 -14.09 5.84 25.54
C TRP A 288 -13.63 7.08 24.78
N ASP A 289 -14.36 8.19 24.85
CA ASP A 289 -13.99 9.42 24.16
C ASP A 289 -12.62 9.93 24.59
N SER A 290 -12.30 9.90 25.89
CA SER A 290 -10.99 10.30 26.41
C SER A 290 -9.86 9.36 25.96
N ILE A 291 -10.16 8.06 25.80
CA ILE A 291 -9.18 7.07 25.29
C ILE A 291 -8.92 7.32 23.80
N ILE A 292 -9.98 7.57 23.03
CA ILE A 292 -9.91 7.86 21.59
C ILE A 292 -9.13 9.15 21.35
N GLU A 293 -9.42 10.20 22.11
CA GLU A 293 -8.73 11.49 22.06
C GLU A 293 -7.25 11.34 22.40
N LEU A 294 -6.93 10.61 23.49
CA LEU A 294 -5.55 10.37 23.90
C LEU A 294 -4.73 9.72 22.79
N TYR A 295 -5.25 8.66 22.19
CA TYR A 295 -4.58 7.91 21.12
C TYR A 295 -4.80 8.52 19.72
N GLY A 296 -5.45 9.68 19.62
CA GLY A 296 -5.71 10.38 18.35
C GLY A 296 -6.47 9.51 17.33
N GLY A 297 -7.33 8.59 17.79
CA GLY A 297 -8.03 7.63 16.92
C GLY A 297 -7.11 6.67 16.16
N ASN A 298 -5.85 6.48 16.58
CA ASN A 298 -4.91 5.56 15.93
C ASN A 298 -5.32 4.09 16.17
N PRO A 299 -5.69 3.32 15.14
CA PRO A 299 -6.20 1.96 15.29
C PRO A 299 -5.24 1.03 16.03
N LEU A 300 -3.94 1.07 15.72
CA LEU A 300 -2.96 0.21 16.36
C LEU A 300 -2.83 0.54 17.85
N PHE A 301 -2.75 1.83 18.20
CA PHE A 301 -2.63 2.21 19.61
C PHE A 301 -3.87 1.84 20.42
N LEU A 302 -5.07 1.99 19.85
CA LEU A 302 -6.32 1.55 20.48
C LEU A 302 -6.34 0.03 20.71
N GLN A 303 -5.85 -0.76 19.74
CA GLN A 303 -5.75 -2.21 19.87
C GLN A 303 -4.71 -2.64 20.93
N LEU A 304 -3.53 -2.00 20.93
CA LEU A 304 -2.48 -2.29 21.91
C LEU A 304 -2.90 -1.91 23.33
N ALA A 305 -3.67 -0.83 23.49
CA ALA A 305 -4.14 -0.37 24.80
C ALA A 305 -4.94 -1.45 25.55
N ARG A 306 -5.76 -2.27 24.86
CA ARG A 306 -6.55 -3.35 25.50
C ARG A 306 -5.67 -4.26 26.35
N HIS A 307 -4.60 -4.76 25.76
CA HIS A 307 -3.79 -5.83 26.35
C HIS A 307 -3.17 -5.39 27.67
N LYS A 308 -2.73 -4.13 27.74
CA LYS A 308 -2.13 -3.57 28.96
C LYS A 308 -3.18 -3.21 30.00
N LEU A 309 -4.28 -2.58 29.60
CA LEU A 309 -5.29 -2.08 30.53
C LEU A 309 -6.06 -3.21 31.21
N GLN A 310 -6.30 -4.34 30.52
CA GLN A 310 -6.88 -5.55 31.15
C GLN A 310 -5.96 -6.15 32.21
N LYS A 311 -4.66 -6.24 31.95
CA LYS A 311 -3.68 -6.90 32.84
C LYS A 311 -3.56 -6.21 34.20
N HIS A 312 -3.82 -4.91 34.27
CA HIS A 312 -3.62 -4.11 35.48
C HIS A 312 -4.92 -3.77 36.24
N CYS A 313 -6.09 -4.26 35.80
CA CYS A 313 -7.39 -4.04 36.45
C CYS A 313 -7.66 -2.58 36.86
N LEU A 314 -7.19 -1.61 36.05
CA LEU A 314 -7.33 -0.20 36.36
C LEU A 314 -8.72 0.33 35.93
N SER A 315 -9.31 1.19 36.75
CA SER A 315 -10.50 1.96 36.33
C SER A 315 -10.12 3.06 35.32
N SER A 316 -11.05 3.45 34.45
CA SER A 316 -10.86 4.54 33.47
C SER A 316 -10.30 5.83 34.10
N ASN A 317 -10.76 6.19 35.30
CA ASN A 317 -10.28 7.37 36.03
C ASN A 317 -8.83 7.24 36.53
N GLN A 318 -8.36 6.04 36.87
CA GLN A 318 -6.96 5.82 37.28
C GLN A 318 -5.99 5.83 36.10
N ILE A 319 -6.46 5.41 34.92
CA ILE A 319 -5.70 5.39 33.67
C ILE A 319 -5.50 6.82 33.16
N LEU A 320 -6.56 7.62 33.13
CA LEU A 320 -6.53 8.99 32.60
C LEU A 320 -5.81 10.00 33.51
N THR A 321 -5.61 9.69 34.79
CA THR A 321 -4.95 10.59 35.74
C THR A 321 -3.45 10.29 35.91
N LYS A 322 -2.93 9.19 35.37
CA LYS A 322 -1.52 8.83 35.44
C LYS A 322 -0.95 8.53 34.05
N THR A 323 -0.34 9.54 33.45
CA THR A 323 0.28 9.50 32.10
C THR A 323 1.28 8.34 31.91
N ASN A 324 1.99 7.92 32.97
CA ASN A 324 2.98 6.83 32.91
C ASN A 324 2.40 5.42 32.62
N TYR A 325 1.09 5.21 32.68
CA TYR A 325 0.49 3.87 32.45
C TYR A 325 0.02 3.64 31.01
N LEU A 326 -0.02 4.71 30.21
CA LEU A 326 -0.65 4.73 28.88
C LEU A 326 0.35 4.54 27.74
N ILE A 327 1.62 4.85 28.00
CA ILE A 327 2.76 4.56 27.13
C ILE A 327 3.52 3.41 27.75
N PHE A 328 3.23 2.21 27.28
CA PHE A 328 3.93 0.99 27.66
C PHE A 328 4.88 0.56 26.54
N GLU A 329 5.82 -0.33 26.87
CA GLU A 329 6.94 -0.77 26.03
C GLU A 329 6.63 -0.84 24.52
N GLN A 330 5.54 -1.49 24.11
CA GLN A 330 5.16 -1.64 22.70
C GLN A 330 4.83 -0.30 22.02
N ILE A 331 4.06 0.59 22.68
CA ILE A 331 3.78 1.93 22.15
C ILE A 331 5.03 2.79 22.23
N GLY A 332 5.81 2.66 23.31
CA GLY A 332 7.10 3.33 23.49
C GLY A 332 8.04 3.09 22.31
N VAL A 333 8.28 1.83 21.94
CA VAL A 333 9.13 1.45 20.80
C VAL A 333 8.67 2.08 19.48
N ILE A 334 7.35 2.16 19.24
CA ILE A 334 6.81 2.80 18.04
C ILE A 334 7.09 4.30 18.04
N ILE A 335 6.90 4.97 19.18
CA ILE A 335 7.16 6.41 19.29
C ILE A 335 8.68 6.68 19.28
N ASP A 336 9.51 5.82 19.88
CA ASP A 336 10.96 5.90 19.80
C ASP A 336 11.45 5.85 18.35
N ASP A 337 10.91 4.95 17.53
CA ASP A 337 11.20 4.85 16.10
C ASP A 337 10.84 6.15 15.36
N ILE A 338 9.70 6.78 15.69
CA ILE A 338 9.33 8.10 15.16
C ILE A 338 10.36 9.17 15.53
N PHE A 339 10.71 9.27 16.82
CA PHE A 339 11.63 10.30 17.33
C PHE A 339 13.07 10.09 16.87
N SER A 340 13.48 8.84 16.62
CA SER A 340 14.81 8.52 16.08
C SER A 340 15.05 9.10 14.67
N ARG A 341 13.97 9.44 13.97
CA ARG A 341 13.99 10.04 12.63
C ARG A 341 13.91 11.56 12.65
N LEU A 342 13.76 12.19 13.81
CA LEU A 342 13.70 13.64 13.94
C LEU A 342 15.10 14.22 14.13
N SER A 343 15.36 15.35 13.48
CA SER A 343 16.52 16.20 13.78
C SER A 343 16.44 16.78 15.19
N ASP A 344 17.57 17.24 15.72
CA ASP A 344 17.64 17.87 17.04
C ASP A 344 16.69 19.08 17.16
N TRP A 345 16.55 19.86 16.08
CA TRP A 345 15.66 21.02 16.07
C TRP A 345 14.19 20.65 15.98
N GLU A 346 13.85 19.61 15.22
CA GLU A 346 12.50 19.04 15.24
C GLU A 346 12.15 18.54 16.64
N ASN A 347 13.09 17.86 17.32
CA ASN A 347 12.94 17.42 18.69
C ASN A 347 12.71 18.60 19.66
N GLN A 348 13.47 19.69 19.52
CA GLN A 348 13.27 20.89 20.34
C GLN A 348 11.89 21.54 20.13
N VAL A 349 11.38 21.56 18.88
CA VAL A 349 10.01 22.01 18.62
C VAL A 349 8.98 21.09 19.26
N MET A 350 9.15 19.76 19.17
CA MET A 350 8.26 18.80 19.84
C MET A 350 8.26 18.98 21.36
N VAL A 351 9.43 19.23 21.96
CA VAL A 351 9.58 19.55 23.38
C VAL A 351 8.85 20.84 23.75
N LYS A 352 9.05 21.91 22.97
CA LYS A 352 8.39 23.20 23.18
C LYS A 352 6.86 23.06 23.14
N LEU A 353 6.33 22.34 22.16
CA LEU A 353 4.90 22.10 22.01
C LEU A 353 4.34 21.22 23.14
N ALA A 354 5.09 20.21 23.61
CA ALA A 354 4.66 19.36 24.73
C ALA A 354 4.58 20.10 26.06
N GLN A 355 5.41 21.13 26.27
CA GLN A 355 5.37 21.98 27.46
C GLN A 355 4.22 23.00 27.42
N ALA A 356 3.71 23.32 26.23
CA ALA A 356 2.63 24.28 26.05
C ALA A 356 1.30 23.74 26.61
N LYS A 357 0.52 24.62 27.23
CA LYS A 357 -0.85 24.30 27.69
C LYS A 357 -1.90 24.53 26.60
N GLN A 358 -1.55 25.25 25.55
CA GLN A 358 -2.41 25.64 24.44
C GLN A 358 -1.61 25.58 23.13
N PRO A 359 -2.28 25.44 21.97
CA PRO A 359 -1.62 25.52 20.66
C PRO A 359 -0.81 26.82 20.51
N LEU A 360 0.37 26.73 19.88
CA LEU A 360 1.31 27.86 19.74
C LEU A 360 1.36 28.37 18.31
N SER A 361 1.56 29.67 18.12
CA SER A 361 1.89 30.26 16.82
C SER A 361 3.36 30.05 16.44
N ILE A 362 3.71 30.28 15.18
CA ILE A 362 5.11 30.19 14.71
C ILE A 362 6.02 31.11 15.56
N GLU A 363 5.60 32.34 15.80
CA GLU A 363 6.36 33.30 16.61
C GLU A 363 6.57 32.78 18.04
N GLN A 364 5.53 32.20 18.64
CA GLN A 364 5.62 31.65 20.00
C GLN A 364 6.53 30.42 20.09
N ILE A 365 6.53 29.56 19.07
CA ILE A 365 7.41 28.38 19.01
C ILE A 365 8.88 28.82 18.96
N PHE A 366 9.19 29.77 18.08
CA PHE A 366 10.58 30.15 17.80
C PHE A 366 11.10 31.32 18.64
N SER A 367 10.27 31.97 19.45
CA SER A 367 10.70 33.06 20.35
C SER A 367 11.82 32.69 21.33
N THR A 368 11.97 31.40 21.67
CA THR A 368 13.00 30.89 22.58
C THR A 368 13.93 29.87 21.95
N LEU A 369 13.83 29.64 20.64
CA LEU A 369 14.68 28.69 19.91
C LEU A 369 15.67 29.49 19.05
N GLU A 370 16.94 29.50 19.45
CA GLU A 370 18.00 30.17 18.68
C GLU A 370 18.42 29.31 17.49
N LEU A 371 17.63 29.36 16.42
CA LEU A 371 17.91 28.61 15.20
C LEU A 371 19.18 29.14 14.49
N PRO A 372 20.04 28.25 13.98
CA PRO A 372 21.09 28.61 13.05
C PRO A 372 20.53 29.26 11.78
N ASN A 373 21.30 30.19 11.18
CA ASN A 373 20.89 30.93 9.97
C ASN A 373 20.53 30.06 8.75
N TYR A 374 20.97 28.80 8.70
CA TYR A 374 20.66 27.88 7.61
C TYR A 374 19.32 27.15 7.79
N LEU A 375 18.68 27.23 8.96
CA LEU A 375 17.38 26.61 9.21
C LEU A 375 16.25 27.62 9.04
N ILE A 376 15.25 27.20 8.28
CA ILE A 376 14.05 28.00 8.04
C ILE A 376 12.93 27.45 8.93
N PRO A 377 12.36 28.26 9.86
CA PRO A 377 11.32 27.82 10.79
C PRO A 377 10.14 27.08 10.14
N ILE A 378 9.70 27.57 8.98
CA ILE A 378 8.54 27.00 8.30
C ILE A 378 8.82 25.63 7.70
N GLU A 379 10.05 25.38 7.22
CA GLU A 379 10.45 24.06 6.70
C GLU A 379 10.51 23.02 7.81
N LEU A 380 10.93 23.43 9.01
CA LEU A 380 10.93 22.57 10.20
C LEU A 380 9.51 22.15 10.60
N LEU A 381 8.56 23.10 10.60
CA LEU A 381 7.16 22.83 10.88
C LEU A 381 6.49 22.02 9.76
N GLU A 382 6.80 22.32 8.49
CA GLU A 382 6.31 21.55 7.36
C GLU A 382 6.78 20.10 7.46
N SER A 383 8.05 19.90 7.80
CA SER A 383 8.63 18.58 8.01
C SER A 383 7.88 17.80 9.11
N LEU A 384 7.67 18.38 10.29
CA LEU A 384 6.91 17.72 11.36
C LEU A 384 5.43 17.47 10.97
N TYR A 385 4.82 18.39 10.23
CA TYR A 385 3.45 18.26 9.74
C TYR A 385 3.29 17.12 8.73
N GLU A 386 4.25 16.97 7.80
CA GLU A 386 4.25 15.89 6.82
C GLU A 386 4.46 14.51 7.46
N ARG A 387 5.24 14.42 8.55
CA ARG A 387 5.34 13.20 9.37
C ARG A 387 4.09 12.91 10.19
N SER A 388 3.05 13.73 10.05
CA SER A 388 1.80 13.64 10.80
C SER A 388 1.96 13.80 12.31
N LEU A 389 2.99 14.54 12.76
CA LEU A 389 3.23 14.82 14.18
C LEU A 389 2.64 16.16 14.63
N LEU A 390 2.40 17.08 13.70
CA LEU A 390 1.71 18.35 13.98
C LEU A 390 0.25 18.34 13.54
N GLU A 391 -0.54 18.99 14.38
CA GLU A 391 -1.90 19.45 14.12
C GLU A 391 -1.86 20.96 13.89
N LYS A 392 -2.72 21.44 12.99
CA LYS A 392 -2.83 22.86 12.64
C LYS A 392 -4.25 23.32 12.88
N GLN A 393 -4.37 24.49 13.49
CA GLN A 393 -5.63 25.22 13.60
C GLN A 393 -5.46 26.55 12.89
N GLU A 394 -6.18 26.73 11.78
CA GLU A 394 -6.17 27.98 11.03
C GLU A 394 -7.16 28.96 11.66
N LEU A 395 -6.63 30.04 12.23
CA LEU A 395 -7.41 31.19 12.66
C LEU A 395 -7.33 32.28 11.59
N VAL A 396 -8.21 33.28 11.67
CA VAL A 396 -8.23 34.42 10.74
C VAL A 396 -6.91 35.20 10.77
N THR A 397 -6.24 35.24 11.92
CA THR A 397 -5.03 36.05 12.15
C THR A 397 -3.74 35.27 12.07
N GLU A 398 -3.76 33.98 12.41
CA GLU A 398 -2.56 33.14 12.50
C GLU A 398 -2.88 31.65 12.40
N THR A 399 -1.86 30.83 12.16
CA THR A 399 -1.96 29.38 12.30
C THR A 399 -1.37 28.96 13.64
N LEU A 400 -2.14 28.21 14.42
CA LEU A 400 -1.67 27.62 15.66
C LEU A 400 -1.32 26.14 15.44
N PHE A 401 -0.34 25.68 16.20
CA PHE A 401 0.22 24.33 16.10
C PHE A 401 0.14 23.62 17.44
N SER A 402 -0.22 22.34 17.39
CA SER A 402 -0.23 21.42 18.53
C SER A 402 0.30 20.06 18.12
N ILE A 403 0.50 19.19 19.10
CA ILE A 403 0.89 17.79 18.92
C ILE A 403 -0.15 16.90 19.61
N GLN A 404 -0.28 15.66 19.15
CA GLN A 404 -1.24 14.70 19.72
C GLN A 404 -0.99 14.43 21.20
N PRO A 405 -2.04 14.21 22.02
CA PRO A 405 -1.90 14.00 23.47
C PRO A 405 -0.93 12.88 23.85
N LEU A 406 -0.97 11.73 23.15
CA LEU A 406 -0.01 10.65 23.37
C LEU A 406 1.45 11.08 23.19
N ILE A 407 1.72 11.94 22.19
CA ILE A 407 3.07 12.45 21.93
C ILE A 407 3.48 13.47 23.00
N VAL A 408 2.55 14.30 23.49
CA VAL A 408 2.79 15.18 24.65
C VAL A 408 3.24 14.35 25.85
N ASP A 409 2.52 13.29 26.18
CA ASP A 409 2.83 12.42 27.31
C ASP A 409 4.18 11.74 27.14
N TYR A 410 4.48 11.24 25.94
CA TYR A 410 5.78 10.62 25.65
C TYR A 410 6.94 11.59 25.86
N VAL A 411 6.84 12.80 25.31
CA VAL A 411 7.89 13.83 25.45
C VAL A 411 8.08 14.21 26.92
N LYS A 412 6.98 14.37 27.68
CA LYS A 412 7.05 14.68 29.11
C LYS A 412 7.73 13.59 29.93
N LEU A 413 7.52 12.32 29.59
CA LEU A 413 8.07 11.19 30.34
C LEU A 413 9.52 10.89 29.99
N PHE A 414 9.88 10.94 28.71
CA PHE A 414 11.14 10.37 28.23
C PHE A 414 12.13 11.41 27.73
N LYS A 415 11.69 12.62 27.35
CA LYS A 415 12.56 13.66 26.79
C LYS A 415 12.77 14.85 27.71
N LEU A 416 11.81 15.17 28.60
CA LEU A 416 11.96 16.24 29.59
C LEU A 416 12.65 15.81 30.89
N ILE A 417 12.56 14.52 31.23
CA ILE A 417 13.11 13.97 32.47
C ILE A 417 14.57 13.50 32.29
N ASN A 418 14.95 13.14 31.05
CA ASN A 418 16.31 12.75 30.66
C ASN A 418 16.76 13.65 29.48
N PRO A 419 17.19 14.90 29.75
CA PRO A 419 17.58 15.85 28.71
C PRO A 419 18.87 15.46 27.98
#